data_AF-A0A382X2R8-F1
#
_entry.id   AF-A0A382X2R8-F1
#
_cell.length_a   1.000
_cell.length_b   1.000
_cell.length_c   1.000
_cell.angle_alpha   90.00
_cell.angle_beta   90.00
_cell.angle_gamma   90.00
#
_symmetry.space_group_name_H-M   'P 1'
#
loop_
_entity.id
_entity.type
_entity.pdbx_description
1 polymer ?
#
loop_
_entity_poly.entity_id
_entity_poly.type
_entity_poly.pdbx_seq_one_letter_code
_entity_poly.pdbx_strand_id
1 'polypeptide(L)'
;MAYKLKLIQFLNRTFLPLTLVAFSHVFGQTVAFTPAGQASGFSKYNLTVSTANGTDGAGGFSMAGTNFAAATRYLIKISFDGGTNWYEIANATATSGTWQGDGLFKTTDAQTFQIAWSHSRMADELAAWPGAVNTGTINLRISNIAESVHYPSSTGAAFVLDLVQPSINTSVISSNNSTNNAYATTGNQITVTFTTSEDLDNSDNPIVGTISGVSASVTGSAQSWTVYNIISTHADGTAT
;
A
#
# COMPACT_ATOMS: atom_id res chain seq x y z
N MET A 1 -77.74 -14.18 56.90
CA MET A 1 -77.33 -15.40 56.18
C MET A 1 -76.96 -15.00 54.76
N ALA A 2 -75.84 -15.51 54.22
CA ALA A 2 -75.34 -15.45 52.83
C ALA A 2 -74.53 -14.21 52.30
N TYR A 3 -73.19 -14.35 52.36
CA TYR A 3 -72.12 -14.16 51.34
C TYR A 3 -72.21 -13.12 50.18
N LYS A 4 -71.12 -12.35 49.95
CA LYS A 4 -70.16 -12.55 48.82
C LYS A 4 -68.94 -11.58 48.77
N LEU A 5 -67.76 -12.21 48.71
CA LEU A 5 -66.39 -11.92 48.22
C LEU A 5 -66.05 -10.66 47.36
N LYS A 6 -64.88 -10.02 47.60
CA LYS A 6 -63.85 -9.63 46.57
C LYS A 6 -62.53 -9.03 47.14
N LEU A 7 -61.53 -9.90 47.32
CA LEU A 7 -60.19 -10.01 46.69
C LEU A 7 -59.26 -8.79 46.31
N ILE A 8 -58.05 -8.81 46.93
CA ILE A 8 -56.64 -8.55 46.47
C ILE A 8 -56.06 -7.12 46.33
N GLN A 9 -54.85 -6.94 46.91
CA GLN A 9 -53.55 -6.37 46.41
C GLN A 9 -52.78 -5.82 47.64
N PHE A 10 -51.51 -6.07 47.98
CA PHE A 10 -50.24 -6.19 47.24
C PHE A 10 -49.26 -7.03 48.10
N LEU A 11 -48.50 -7.95 47.50
CA LEU A 11 -47.29 -8.51 48.13
C LEU A 11 -46.10 -8.29 47.21
N ASN A 12 -45.12 -7.54 47.70
CA ASN A 12 -43.81 -7.28 47.11
C ASN A 12 -43.13 -8.58 46.68
N ARG A 13 -42.82 -8.70 45.38
CA ARG A 13 -41.80 -9.62 44.88
C ARG A 13 -40.85 -8.83 43.99
N THR A 14 -39.70 -8.52 44.56
CA THR A 14 -38.52 -7.99 43.89
C THR A 14 -38.13 -8.94 42.76
N PHE A 15 -38.31 -8.53 41.52
CA PHE A 15 -37.73 -9.18 40.35
C PHE A 15 -36.30 -8.61 40.18
N LEU A 16 -35.27 -9.44 40.37
CA LEU A 16 -33.95 -9.14 39.81
C LEU A 16 -33.99 -9.51 38.32
N PRO A 17 -33.82 -8.57 37.38
CA PRO A 17 -33.61 -8.94 35.99
C PRO A 17 -32.21 -9.54 35.85
N LEU A 18 -32.13 -10.85 35.63
CA LEU A 18 -30.94 -11.50 35.10
C LEU A 18 -30.84 -11.10 33.62
N THR A 19 -30.16 -9.98 33.34
CA THR A 19 -29.83 -9.59 31.97
C THR A 19 -28.78 -10.55 31.43
N LEU A 20 -29.22 -11.42 30.52
CA LEU A 20 -28.35 -12.21 29.66
C LEU A 20 -27.55 -11.23 28.78
N VAL A 21 -26.34 -10.87 29.19
CA VAL A 21 -25.38 -10.20 28.31
C VAL A 21 -24.98 -11.22 27.27
N ALA A 22 -25.65 -11.20 26.12
CA ALA A 22 -25.10 -11.79 24.92
C ALA A 22 -23.78 -11.06 24.66
N PHE A 23 -22.66 -11.74 24.94
CA PHE A 23 -21.32 -11.28 24.60
C PHE A 23 -21.23 -11.34 23.07
N SER A 24 -21.86 -10.38 22.37
CA SER A 24 -21.61 -10.15 20.95
C SER A 24 -20.12 -9.86 20.87
N HIS A 25 -19.38 -10.76 20.24
CA HIS A 25 -17.94 -10.64 20.11
C HIS A 25 -17.65 -9.30 19.44
N VAL A 26 -17.09 -8.35 20.20
CA VAL A 26 -16.67 -7.05 19.69
C VAL A 26 -15.37 -7.27 18.93
N PHE A 27 -15.44 -7.95 17.80
CA PHE A 27 -14.39 -7.84 16.81
C PHE A 27 -14.66 -6.54 16.06
N GLY A 28 -13.73 -5.59 16.16
CA GLY A 28 -13.79 -4.38 15.34
C GLY A 28 -13.86 -4.76 13.86
N GLN A 29 -14.65 -4.01 13.10
CA GLN A 29 -14.65 -4.10 11.64
C GLN A 29 -13.24 -3.81 11.13
N THR A 30 -12.69 -4.71 10.32
CA THR A 30 -11.34 -4.55 9.77
C THR A 30 -11.39 -4.58 8.25
N VAL A 31 -10.68 -3.66 7.62
CA VAL A 31 -10.41 -3.66 6.19
C VAL A 31 -8.91 -3.51 5.97
N ALA A 32 -8.37 -4.30 5.06
CA ALA A 32 -7.03 -4.14 4.54
C ALA A 32 -7.09 -3.76 3.06
N PHE A 33 -6.30 -2.76 2.68
CA PHE A 33 -6.06 -2.38 1.29
C PHE A 33 -4.65 -2.87 0.92
N THR A 34 -4.55 -3.67 -0.13
CA THR A 34 -3.32 -4.32 -0.56
C THR A 34 -3.03 -3.95 -2.02
N PRO A 35 -1.93 -3.24 -2.30
CA PRO A 35 -1.53 -2.93 -3.66
C PRO A 35 -1.23 -4.20 -4.47
N ALA A 36 -1.46 -4.16 -5.78
CA ALA A 36 -1.27 -5.32 -6.66
C ALA A 36 0.15 -5.90 -6.57
N GLY A 37 0.23 -7.23 -6.52
CA GLY A 37 1.49 -7.97 -6.39
C GLY A 37 2.19 -7.84 -5.03
N GLN A 38 1.59 -7.17 -4.04
CA GLN A 38 2.18 -6.94 -2.73
C GLN A 38 1.46 -7.70 -1.62
N ALA A 39 2.11 -7.78 -0.45
CA ALA A 39 1.50 -8.29 0.77
C ALA A 39 0.79 -7.16 1.55
N SER A 40 -0.14 -7.55 2.43
CA SER A 40 -0.78 -6.61 3.36
C SER A 40 0.26 -5.86 4.18
N GLY A 41 0.08 -4.55 4.33
CA GLY A 41 1.01 -3.66 5.05
C GLY A 41 2.01 -2.94 4.16
N PHE A 42 2.13 -3.30 2.87
CA PHE A 42 2.88 -2.50 1.92
C PHE A 42 2.23 -1.11 1.74
N SER A 43 3.01 -0.04 1.84
CA SER A 43 2.52 1.34 1.96
C SER A 43 2.90 2.24 0.79
N LYS A 44 3.26 1.67 -0.36
CA LYS A 44 3.66 2.39 -1.57
C LYS A 44 2.81 1.97 -2.76
N TYR A 45 2.69 2.86 -3.75
CA TYR A 45 2.14 2.57 -5.06
C TYR A 45 3.13 3.06 -6.11
N ASN A 46 3.98 2.14 -6.58
CA ASN A 46 5.09 2.46 -7.48
C ASN A 46 4.95 1.82 -8.87
N LEU A 47 5.93 2.03 -9.77
CA LEU A 47 5.94 1.45 -11.12
C LEU A 47 5.80 -0.08 -11.14
N THR A 48 6.42 -0.77 -10.17
CA THR A 48 6.28 -2.22 -10.02
C THR A 48 4.84 -2.58 -9.69
N VAL A 49 4.22 -1.86 -8.73
CA VAL A 49 2.82 -2.06 -8.36
C VAL A 49 1.88 -1.74 -9.51
N SER A 50 2.07 -0.63 -10.25
CA SER A 50 1.15 -0.22 -11.31
C SER A 50 1.07 -1.20 -12.49
N THR A 51 2.05 -2.08 -12.62
CA THR A 51 2.14 -3.09 -13.70
C THR A 51 2.02 -4.53 -13.21
N ALA A 52 2.05 -4.77 -11.89
CA ALA A 52 1.93 -6.11 -11.31
C ALA A 52 0.56 -6.73 -11.61
N ASN A 53 0.51 -8.06 -11.75
CA ASN A 53 -0.76 -8.76 -11.95
C ASN A 53 -1.66 -8.62 -10.71
N GLY A 54 -2.86 -8.07 -10.89
CA GLY A 54 -3.90 -7.98 -9.88
C GLY A 54 -5.17 -8.72 -10.29
N THR A 55 -6.13 -8.80 -9.36
CA THR A 55 -7.39 -9.53 -9.56
C THR A 55 -8.32 -8.89 -10.60
N ASP A 56 -8.28 -7.56 -10.77
CA ASP A 56 -9.07 -6.81 -11.77
C ASP A 56 -8.24 -6.43 -13.02
N GLY A 57 -7.03 -6.98 -13.15
CA GLY A 57 -6.07 -6.61 -14.20
C GLY A 57 -4.76 -6.08 -13.63
N ALA A 58 -3.95 -5.44 -14.48
CA ALA A 58 -2.65 -4.93 -14.09
C ALA A 58 -2.78 -3.74 -13.11
N GLY A 59 -1.97 -3.78 -12.06
CA GLY A 59 -1.87 -2.80 -11.00
C GLY A 59 -3.12 -2.61 -10.16
N GLY A 60 -3.20 -1.45 -9.51
CA GLY A 60 -4.30 -1.09 -8.64
C GLY A 60 -4.24 -1.73 -7.26
N PHE A 61 -5.41 -1.98 -6.67
CA PHE A 61 -5.54 -2.44 -5.30
C PHE A 61 -6.56 -3.56 -5.19
N SER A 62 -6.38 -4.39 -4.17
CA SER A 62 -7.43 -5.25 -3.62
C SER A 62 -7.77 -4.80 -2.20
N MET A 63 -9.04 -4.85 -1.85
CA MET A 63 -9.51 -4.65 -0.49
C MET A 63 -10.23 -5.89 0.02
N ALA A 64 -9.98 -6.25 1.27
CA ALA A 64 -10.68 -7.33 1.95
C ALA A 64 -11.06 -6.90 3.36
N GLY A 65 -12.27 -7.25 3.79
CA GLY A 65 -12.74 -6.93 5.13
C GLY A 65 -13.57 -8.01 5.79
N THR A 66 -13.62 -7.97 7.12
CA THR A 66 -14.35 -8.90 7.98
C THR A 66 -15.10 -8.17 9.09
N ASN A 67 -16.12 -8.84 9.66
CA ASN A 67 -16.99 -8.34 10.74
C ASN A 67 -17.86 -7.11 10.35
N PHE A 68 -18.07 -6.88 9.05
CA PHE A 68 -19.02 -5.87 8.57
C PHE A 68 -20.45 -6.38 8.65
N ALA A 69 -21.46 -5.50 8.65
CA ALA A 69 -22.85 -5.95 8.70
C ALA A 69 -23.18 -6.88 7.51
N ALA A 70 -23.91 -7.96 7.77
CA ALA A 70 -24.27 -8.97 6.76
C ALA A 70 -25.15 -8.36 5.66
N ALA A 71 -24.91 -8.76 4.39
CA ALA A 71 -25.69 -8.32 3.23
C ALA A 71 -25.94 -6.80 3.16
N THR A 72 -25.00 -5.99 3.64
CA THR A 72 -25.16 -4.54 3.80
C THR A 72 -24.33 -3.81 2.76
N ARG A 73 -24.83 -2.65 2.31
CA ARG A 73 -24.15 -1.81 1.32
C ARG A 73 -23.22 -0.80 1.97
N TYR A 74 -22.07 -0.58 1.35
CA TYR A 74 -21.04 0.36 1.74
C TYR A 74 -20.47 1.05 0.49
N LEU A 75 -19.75 2.15 0.70
CA LEU A 75 -19.04 2.88 -0.35
C LEU A 75 -17.53 2.72 -0.15
N ILE A 76 -16.77 2.53 -1.23
CA ILE A 76 -15.32 2.73 -1.28
C ILE A 76 -15.03 4.01 -2.04
N LYS A 77 -14.19 4.87 -1.46
CA LYS A 77 -13.70 6.08 -2.12
C LYS A 77 -12.19 6.16 -2.07
N ILE A 78 -11.64 6.85 -3.06
CA ILE A 78 -10.22 7.11 -3.25
C ILE A 78 -9.95 8.62 -3.24
N SER A 79 -8.79 9.02 -2.75
CA SER A 79 -8.31 10.40 -2.75
C SER A 79 -6.85 10.42 -3.22
N PHE A 80 -6.49 11.50 -3.91
CA PHE A 80 -5.14 11.76 -4.40
C PHE A 80 -4.50 13.02 -3.79
N ASP A 81 -5.16 13.58 -2.76
CA ASP A 81 -4.82 14.87 -2.14
C ASP A 81 -4.85 14.80 -0.60
N GLY A 82 -4.40 13.66 -0.06
CA GLY A 82 -4.29 13.46 1.39
C GLY A 82 -5.64 13.30 2.10
N GLY A 83 -6.71 12.96 1.39
CA GLY A 83 -8.05 12.79 1.93
C GLY A 83 -8.89 14.07 1.96
N THR A 84 -8.54 15.08 1.17
CA THR A 84 -9.30 16.34 1.06
C THR A 84 -10.51 16.15 0.16
N ASN A 85 -10.31 15.64 -1.06
CA ASN A 85 -11.37 15.30 -2.00
C ASN A 85 -11.41 13.78 -2.21
N TRP A 86 -12.63 13.24 -2.29
CA TRP A 86 -12.88 11.81 -2.40
C TRP A 86 -13.70 11.50 -3.65
N TYR A 87 -13.24 10.50 -4.39
CA TYR A 87 -13.78 10.09 -5.68
C TYR A 87 -14.25 8.63 -5.61
N GLU A 88 -15.31 8.33 -6.34
CA GLU A 88 -15.86 6.98 -6.46
C GLU A 88 -15.14 6.24 -7.59
N ILE A 89 -14.85 4.96 -7.36
CA ILE A 89 -14.29 4.08 -8.39
C ILE A 89 -15.49 3.57 -9.20
N ALA A 90 -15.52 3.77 -10.52
CA ALA A 90 -16.68 3.38 -11.32
C ALA A 90 -16.85 1.86 -11.43
N ASN A 91 -15.74 1.15 -11.67
CA ASN A 91 -15.75 -0.29 -11.93
C ASN A 91 -14.71 -1.05 -11.09
N ALA A 92 -15.09 -2.23 -10.63
CA ALA A 92 -14.22 -3.14 -9.88
C ALA A 92 -14.69 -4.59 -10.04
N THR A 93 -13.79 -5.54 -9.77
CA THR A 93 -14.07 -6.97 -9.70
C THR A 93 -14.26 -7.41 -8.25
N ALA A 94 -15.39 -8.05 -7.95
CA ALA A 94 -15.64 -8.67 -6.64
C ALA A 94 -15.40 -10.19 -6.72
N THR A 95 -14.50 -10.72 -5.88
CA THR A 95 -14.35 -12.17 -5.66
C THR A 95 -15.13 -12.64 -4.43
N SER A 96 -15.49 -11.72 -3.54
CA SER A 96 -16.42 -11.93 -2.43
C SER A 96 -17.28 -10.69 -2.21
N GLY A 97 -18.56 -10.88 -1.89
CA GLY A 97 -19.55 -9.81 -1.89
C GLY A 97 -20.06 -9.50 -3.30
N THR A 98 -20.49 -8.27 -3.54
CA THR A 98 -20.97 -7.84 -4.85
C THR A 98 -20.61 -6.40 -5.13
N TRP A 99 -19.99 -6.12 -6.28
CA TRP A 99 -19.81 -4.77 -6.80
C TRP A 99 -21.10 -4.27 -7.45
N GLN A 100 -21.49 -3.02 -7.19
CA GLN A 100 -22.74 -2.43 -7.70
C GLN A 100 -22.51 -1.19 -8.57
N GLY A 101 -21.26 -0.79 -8.81
CA GLY A 101 -20.89 0.42 -9.56
C GLY A 101 -20.63 1.62 -8.66
N ASP A 102 -19.82 2.55 -9.14
CA ASP A 102 -19.64 3.89 -8.55
C ASP A 102 -19.33 3.86 -7.04
N GLY A 103 -18.33 3.07 -6.66
CA GLY A 103 -17.90 2.90 -5.27
C GLY A 103 -18.83 2.02 -4.43
N LEU A 104 -20.04 1.69 -4.90
CA LEU A 104 -21.01 0.94 -4.13
C LEU A 104 -20.73 -0.56 -4.20
N PHE A 105 -20.69 -1.19 -3.03
CA PHE A 105 -20.60 -2.65 -2.93
C PHE A 105 -21.45 -3.19 -1.78
N LYS A 106 -21.74 -4.49 -1.83
CA LYS A 106 -22.52 -5.21 -0.83
C LYS A 106 -21.68 -6.34 -0.23
N THR A 107 -21.68 -6.45 1.10
CA THR A 107 -21.03 -7.55 1.83
C THR A 107 -21.78 -8.87 1.66
N THR A 108 -21.10 -9.98 1.95
CA THR A 108 -21.73 -11.32 2.02
C THR A 108 -22.58 -11.47 3.29
N ASP A 109 -23.38 -12.53 3.36
CA ASP A 109 -24.05 -12.94 4.60
C ASP A 109 -23.05 -13.36 5.70
N ALA A 110 -21.86 -13.79 5.28
CA ALA A 110 -20.74 -14.12 6.17
C ALA A 110 -19.97 -12.88 6.65
N GLN A 111 -20.49 -11.66 6.44
CA GLN A 111 -19.91 -10.41 6.95
C GLN A 111 -18.52 -10.07 6.37
N THR A 112 -18.26 -10.55 5.15
CA THR A 112 -16.99 -10.36 4.43
C THR A 112 -17.19 -9.75 3.04
N PHE A 113 -16.10 -9.27 2.46
CA PHE A 113 -16.02 -8.88 1.05
C PHE A 113 -14.57 -8.95 0.57
N GLN A 114 -14.39 -9.08 -0.74
CA GLN A 114 -13.10 -8.93 -1.40
C GLN A 114 -13.34 -8.33 -2.79
N ILE A 115 -12.81 -7.13 -2.99
CA ILE A 115 -13.04 -6.32 -4.18
C ILE A 115 -11.69 -5.77 -4.65
N ALA A 116 -11.46 -5.74 -5.95
CA ALA A 116 -10.25 -5.22 -6.54
C ALA A 116 -10.56 -4.33 -7.74
N TRP A 117 -9.71 -3.34 -7.97
CA TRP A 117 -9.76 -2.47 -9.14
C TRP A 117 -8.35 -2.28 -9.67
N SER A 118 -8.19 -2.28 -10.99
CA SER A 118 -6.89 -2.18 -11.64
C SER A 118 -6.31 -0.76 -11.65
N HIS A 119 -5.07 -0.60 -12.14
CA HIS A 119 -4.47 0.72 -12.35
C HIS A 119 -5.30 1.57 -13.31
N SER A 120 -5.79 1.00 -14.41
CA SER A 120 -6.59 1.72 -15.41
C SER A 120 -7.91 2.25 -14.84
N ARG A 121 -8.52 1.56 -13.87
CA ARG A 121 -9.72 2.05 -13.15
C ARG A 121 -9.47 3.36 -12.39
N MET A 122 -8.21 3.67 -12.08
CA MET A 122 -7.84 4.94 -11.46
C MET A 122 -7.30 5.89 -12.52
N ALA A 123 -6.31 5.46 -13.30
CA ALA A 123 -5.55 6.32 -14.20
C ALA A 123 -6.35 6.82 -15.41
N ASP A 124 -7.27 6.00 -15.93
CA ASP A 124 -8.01 6.31 -17.15
C ASP A 124 -9.43 6.81 -16.84
N GLU A 125 -10.01 6.36 -15.72
CA GLU A 125 -11.42 6.63 -15.37
C GLU A 125 -11.58 7.84 -14.43
N LEU A 126 -10.58 8.17 -13.61
CA LEU A 126 -10.67 9.28 -12.65
C LEU A 126 -9.95 10.52 -13.16
N ALA A 127 -10.70 11.58 -13.46
CA ALA A 127 -10.13 12.86 -13.88
C ALA A 127 -9.19 13.49 -12.84
N ALA A 128 -9.31 13.10 -11.56
CA ALA A 128 -8.45 13.56 -10.47
C ALA A 128 -7.14 12.77 -10.34
N TRP A 129 -6.91 11.74 -11.17
CA TRP A 129 -5.66 11.00 -11.16
C TRP A 129 -4.47 11.94 -11.40
N PRO A 130 -3.46 11.95 -10.52
CA PRO A 130 -2.36 12.91 -10.59
C PRO A 130 -1.36 12.62 -11.73
N GLY A 131 -1.46 11.47 -12.40
CA GLY A 131 -0.51 11.05 -13.43
C GLY A 131 0.76 10.44 -12.85
N ALA A 132 1.83 10.44 -13.65
CA ALA A 132 3.15 10.00 -13.22
C ALA A 132 3.82 11.10 -12.38
N VAL A 133 3.68 10.99 -11.06
CA VAL A 133 4.28 11.92 -10.09
C VAL A 133 5.17 11.14 -9.12
N ASN A 134 6.20 11.82 -8.61
CA ASN A 134 7.11 11.30 -7.58
C ASN A 134 6.80 11.86 -6.18
N THR A 135 5.70 12.58 -6.05
CA THR A 135 5.19 13.09 -4.77
C THR A 135 3.67 12.96 -4.75
N GLY A 136 3.13 12.55 -3.60
CA GLY A 136 1.70 12.42 -3.39
C GLY A 136 1.32 11.19 -2.58
N THR A 137 0.03 11.09 -2.30
CA THR A 137 -0.54 9.95 -1.59
C THR A 137 -1.81 9.47 -2.28
N ILE A 138 -1.98 8.15 -2.32
CA ILE A 138 -3.28 7.53 -2.57
C ILE A 138 -3.89 7.22 -1.21
N ASN A 139 -5.08 7.75 -0.93
CA ASN A 139 -5.83 7.47 0.28
C ASN A 139 -7.08 6.66 -0.06
N LEU A 140 -7.34 5.57 0.67
CA LEU A 140 -8.47 4.67 0.45
C LEU A 140 -9.29 4.50 1.72
N ARG A 141 -10.61 4.64 1.62
CA ARG A 141 -11.50 4.40 2.76
C ARG A 141 -12.84 3.82 2.34
N ILE A 142 -13.41 3.01 3.22
CA ILE A 142 -14.80 2.57 3.13
C ILE A 142 -15.66 3.44 4.04
N SER A 143 -16.92 3.65 3.69
CA SER A 143 -17.93 4.24 4.57
C SER A 143 -19.28 3.52 4.48
N ASN A 144 -20.13 3.73 5.49
CA ASN A 144 -21.56 3.44 5.35
C ASN A 144 -22.19 4.38 4.30
N ILE A 145 -23.40 4.05 3.82
CA ILE A 145 -24.09 4.85 2.77
C ILE A 145 -24.35 6.30 3.18
N ALA A 146 -24.53 6.57 4.47
CA ALA A 146 -24.68 7.93 4.98
C ALA A 146 -23.34 8.70 5.12
N GLU A 147 -22.22 8.04 4.82
CA GLU A 147 -20.85 8.56 4.94
C GLU A 147 -20.52 9.15 6.33
N SER A 148 -21.16 8.62 7.37
CA SER A 148 -20.99 9.07 8.76
C SER A 148 -20.00 8.21 9.55
N VAL A 149 -19.68 7.01 9.07
CA VAL A 149 -18.73 6.08 9.68
C VAL A 149 -17.76 5.61 8.60
N HIS A 150 -16.46 5.63 8.93
CA HIS A 150 -15.38 5.36 7.97
C HIS A 150 -14.44 4.27 8.47
N TYR A 151 -13.86 3.51 7.53
CA TYR A 151 -12.93 2.41 7.79
C TYR A 151 -11.72 2.50 6.84
N PRO A 152 -10.48 2.39 7.36
CA PRO A 152 -10.12 2.24 8.77
C PRO A 152 -10.35 3.52 9.61
N SER A 153 -10.40 4.69 8.95
CA SER A 153 -10.61 5.99 9.58
C SER A 153 -11.18 6.98 8.56
N SER A 154 -11.51 8.20 9.00
CA SER A 154 -11.94 9.28 8.11
C SER A 154 -10.89 9.70 7.09
N THR A 155 -9.60 9.54 7.38
CA THR A 155 -8.49 9.85 6.45
C THR A 155 -8.15 8.66 5.53
N GLY A 156 -8.68 7.48 5.83
CA GLY A 156 -8.38 6.24 5.11
C GLY A 156 -6.98 5.69 5.38
N ALA A 157 -6.64 4.63 4.64
CA ALA A 157 -5.29 4.09 4.52
C ALA A 157 -4.51 4.86 3.45
N ALA A 158 -3.29 5.29 3.76
CA ALA A 158 -2.46 6.10 2.87
C ALA A 158 -1.32 5.27 2.25
N PHE A 159 -1.05 5.50 0.96
CA PHE A 159 0.01 4.88 0.19
C PHE A 159 0.83 5.96 -0.51
N VAL A 160 2.15 5.94 -0.38
CA VAL A 160 3.04 6.89 -1.06
C VAL A 160 3.01 6.60 -2.56
N LEU A 161 2.70 7.61 -3.36
CA LEU A 161 2.65 7.50 -4.82
C LEU A 161 4.00 7.84 -5.43
N ASP A 162 4.53 6.92 -6.25
CA ASP A 162 5.81 7.11 -6.95
C ASP A 162 5.82 6.41 -8.31
N LEU A 163 5.47 7.15 -9.36
CA LEU A 163 5.34 6.61 -10.73
C LEU A 163 6.32 7.22 -11.72
N VAL A 164 7.34 7.92 -11.23
CA VAL A 164 8.41 8.46 -12.08
C VAL A 164 9.57 7.47 -12.07
N GLN A 165 10.09 7.17 -13.25
CA GLN A 165 11.30 6.36 -13.33
C GLN A 165 12.51 7.27 -13.14
N PRO A 166 13.41 6.97 -12.17
CA PRO A 166 14.62 7.77 -12.01
C PRO A 166 15.56 7.57 -13.20
N SER A 167 16.33 8.61 -13.52
CA SER A 167 17.37 8.59 -14.55
C SER A 167 18.73 9.02 -13.99
N ILE A 168 19.81 8.55 -14.60
CA ILE A 168 21.17 8.99 -14.26
C ILE A 168 21.45 10.31 -14.96
N ASN A 169 21.75 11.36 -14.18
CA ASN A 169 22.10 12.68 -14.69
C ASN A 169 23.58 12.76 -15.07
N THR A 170 24.45 12.30 -14.17
CA THR A 170 25.90 12.25 -14.40
C THR A 170 26.46 10.94 -13.87
N SER A 171 27.52 10.44 -14.50
CA SER A 171 28.32 9.35 -13.96
C SER A 171 29.79 9.58 -14.28
N VAL A 172 30.66 9.30 -13.31
CA VAL A 172 32.11 9.41 -13.44
C VAL A 172 32.73 8.14 -12.91
N ILE A 173 33.64 7.56 -13.68
CA ILE A 173 34.46 6.43 -13.27
C ILE A 173 35.88 6.93 -13.12
N SER A 174 36.52 6.61 -12.00
CA SER A 174 37.92 6.95 -11.74
C SER A 174 38.58 5.88 -10.90
N SER A 175 39.91 5.85 -10.92
CA SER A 175 40.71 5.10 -9.97
C SER A 175 41.58 6.02 -9.14
N ASN A 176 42.03 5.53 -7.97
CA ASN A 176 43.00 6.22 -7.14
C ASN A 176 44.47 5.99 -7.59
N ASN A 177 44.70 5.51 -8.81
CA ASN A 177 46.06 5.36 -9.34
C ASN A 177 46.72 6.73 -9.50
N SER A 178 47.81 6.96 -8.78
CA SER A 178 48.53 8.23 -8.76
C SER A 178 49.24 8.58 -10.06
N THR A 179 49.52 7.60 -10.92
CA THR A 179 50.17 7.83 -12.22
C THR A 179 49.16 8.24 -13.27
N ASN A 180 48.03 7.53 -13.33
CA ASN A 180 46.94 7.83 -14.26
C ASN A 180 45.64 7.26 -13.72
N ASN A 181 44.70 8.14 -13.37
CA ASN A 181 43.42 7.77 -12.79
C ASN A 181 42.48 6.99 -13.74
N ALA A 182 42.80 6.92 -15.03
CA ALA A 182 42.08 6.10 -16.01
C ALA A 182 42.47 4.61 -15.99
N TYR A 183 43.57 4.24 -15.30
CA TYR A 183 44.05 2.86 -15.21
C TYR A 183 44.08 2.39 -13.76
N ALA A 184 43.70 1.14 -13.50
CA ALA A 184 43.78 0.54 -12.18
C ALA A 184 44.51 -0.80 -12.25
N THR A 185 45.33 -1.09 -11.24
CA THR A 185 45.91 -2.42 -11.00
C THR A 185 45.62 -2.85 -9.56
N THR A 186 46.15 -4.01 -9.16
CA THR A 186 46.02 -4.57 -7.82
C THR A 186 46.32 -3.51 -6.75
N GLY A 187 45.40 -3.36 -5.79
CA GLY A 187 45.48 -2.37 -4.72
C GLY A 187 44.89 -1.01 -5.04
N ASN A 188 44.58 -0.70 -6.30
CA ASN A 188 43.83 0.53 -6.63
C ASN A 188 42.34 0.38 -6.34
N GLN A 189 41.72 1.46 -5.85
CA GLN A 189 40.28 1.57 -5.74
C GLN A 189 39.72 2.16 -7.03
N ILE A 190 38.78 1.45 -7.66
CA ILE A 190 37.92 2.01 -8.70
C ILE A 190 36.67 2.55 -8.00
N THR A 191 36.28 3.77 -8.39
CA THR A 191 35.14 4.51 -7.84
C THR A 191 34.26 4.97 -8.99
N VAL A 192 32.98 4.64 -8.91
CA VAL A 192 31.91 5.16 -9.77
C VAL A 192 31.08 6.12 -8.92
N THR A 193 31.04 7.39 -9.29
CA THR A 193 30.13 8.36 -8.69
C THR A 193 29.04 8.69 -9.70
N PHE A 194 27.80 8.81 -9.25
CA PHE A 194 26.71 9.23 -10.12
C PHE A 194 25.69 10.08 -9.39
N THR A 195 25.02 10.93 -10.16
CA THR A 195 23.85 11.68 -9.70
C THR A 195 22.60 11.25 -10.45
N THR A 196 21.44 11.40 -9.82
CA THR A 196 20.14 10.96 -10.35
C THR A 196 19.15 12.10 -10.45
N SER A 197 18.06 11.92 -11.19
CA SER A 197 17.00 12.92 -11.40
C SER A 197 16.09 13.12 -10.19
N GLU A 198 16.14 12.22 -9.21
CA GLU A 198 15.36 12.28 -7.98
C GLU A 198 16.01 11.43 -6.88
N ASP A 199 15.51 11.55 -5.65
CA ASP A 199 16.04 10.81 -4.52
C ASP A 199 15.75 9.31 -4.66
N LEU A 200 16.80 8.47 -4.54
CA LEU A 200 16.63 7.02 -4.64
C LEU A 200 16.36 6.37 -3.28
N ASP A 201 15.40 5.44 -3.25
CA ASP A 201 15.18 4.54 -2.12
C ASP A 201 16.11 3.32 -2.20
N ASN A 202 17.26 3.43 -1.54
CA ASN A 202 18.24 2.37 -1.43
C ASN A 202 17.97 1.38 -0.28
N SER A 203 16.88 1.55 0.48
CA SER A 203 16.49 0.62 1.54
C SER A 203 15.74 -0.57 0.95
N ASP A 204 14.70 -0.30 0.16
CA ASP A 204 13.86 -1.36 -0.40
C ASP A 204 14.46 -1.93 -1.70
N ASN A 205 15.12 -1.08 -2.50
CA ASN A 205 15.76 -1.47 -3.75
C ASN A 205 17.24 -1.10 -3.71
N PRO A 206 18.09 -1.93 -3.07
CA PRO A 206 19.50 -1.60 -2.89
C PRO A 206 20.22 -1.54 -4.24
N ILE A 207 21.00 -0.49 -4.41
CA ILE A 207 22.02 -0.37 -5.45
C ILE A 207 23.04 -1.47 -5.20
N VAL A 208 23.20 -2.35 -6.18
CA VAL A 208 24.12 -3.49 -6.14
C VAL A 208 24.89 -3.56 -7.45
N GLY A 209 26.06 -4.19 -7.41
CA GLY A 209 26.87 -4.39 -8.61
C GLY A 209 28.24 -4.98 -8.28
N THR A 210 29.03 -5.17 -9.32
CA THR A 210 30.41 -5.65 -9.19
C THR A 210 31.36 -4.74 -9.93
N ILE A 211 32.55 -4.54 -9.37
CA ILE A 211 33.68 -3.88 -10.03
C ILE A 211 34.82 -4.90 -10.09
N SER A 212 35.23 -5.23 -11.31
CA SER A 212 36.23 -6.29 -11.60
C SER A 212 35.86 -7.66 -11.02
N GLY A 213 34.59 -8.04 -11.16
CA GLY A 213 34.07 -9.35 -10.72
C GLY A 213 33.88 -9.51 -9.21
N VAL A 214 34.12 -8.45 -8.42
CA VAL A 214 33.95 -8.43 -6.97
C VAL A 214 32.82 -7.47 -6.61
N SER A 215 31.96 -7.87 -5.66
CA SER A 215 30.85 -7.04 -5.19
C SER A 215 31.33 -5.68 -4.73
N ALA A 216 30.71 -4.62 -5.25
CA ALA A 216 31.07 -3.26 -4.90
C ALA A 216 30.39 -2.81 -3.61
N SER A 217 31.06 -1.92 -2.88
CA SER A 217 30.48 -1.19 -1.77
C SER A 217 29.75 0.04 -2.28
N VAL A 218 28.65 0.41 -1.62
CA VAL A 218 27.84 1.58 -1.98
C VAL A 218 27.71 2.50 -0.78
N THR A 219 27.91 3.79 -1.00
CA THR A 219 27.64 4.86 -0.06
C THR A 219 26.97 6.03 -0.77
N GLY A 220 26.27 6.88 -0.03
CA GLY A 220 25.53 8.00 -0.59
C GLY A 220 24.13 8.11 -0.01
N SER A 221 23.37 9.08 -0.52
CA SER A 221 21.98 9.31 -0.16
C SER A 221 21.31 10.21 -1.20
N ALA A 222 19.96 10.20 -1.18
CA ALA A 222 19.15 11.06 -2.03
C ALA A 222 19.56 10.90 -3.51
N GLN A 223 20.03 11.98 -4.13
CA GLN A 223 20.42 12.02 -5.54
C GLN A 223 21.88 11.68 -5.81
N SER A 224 22.73 11.48 -4.80
CA SER A 224 24.20 11.36 -4.97
C SER A 224 24.75 10.07 -4.39
N TRP A 225 25.41 9.28 -5.23
CA TRP A 225 25.86 7.92 -4.89
C TRP A 225 27.29 7.67 -5.32
N THR A 226 27.99 6.87 -4.52
CA THR A 226 29.35 6.39 -4.75
C THR A 226 29.37 4.87 -4.63
N VAL A 227 29.80 4.21 -5.68
CA VAL A 227 30.01 2.76 -5.75
C VAL A 227 31.49 2.50 -5.94
N TYR A 228 32.11 1.69 -5.10
CA TYR A 228 33.56 1.50 -5.16
C TYR A 228 33.99 0.08 -4.79
N ASN A 229 35.17 -0.30 -5.27
CA ASN A 229 35.84 -1.52 -4.87
C ASN A 229 37.35 -1.40 -5.07
N ILE A 230 38.12 -2.19 -4.31
CA ILE A 230 39.57 -2.32 -4.46
C ILE A 230 39.87 -3.54 -5.34
N ILE A 231 40.73 -3.37 -6.34
CA ILE A 231 41.19 -4.46 -7.19
C ILE A 231 42.02 -5.43 -6.35
N SER A 232 41.48 -6.62 -6.13
CA SER A 232 42.13 -7.68 -5.34
C SER A 232 43.17 -8.45 -6.15
N THR A 233 42.94 -8.63 -7.45
CA THR A 233 43.89 -9.25 -8.38
C THR A 233 43.79 -8.57 -9.75
N HIS A 234 44.95 -8.32 -10.36
CA HIS A 234 45.08 -8.05 -11.77
C HIS A 234 46.21 -8.95 -12.28
N ALA A 235 45.85 -10.09 -12.86
CA ALA A 235 46.81 -10.86 -13.63
C ALA A 235 47.08 -10.04 -14.89
N ASP A 236 48.28 -9.47 -15.02
CA ASP A 236 48.72 -8.92 -16.29
C ASP A 236 48.69 -10.06 -17.32
N GLY A 237 48.03 -9.84 -18.46
CA GLY A 237 48.18 -10.76 -19.57
C GLY A 237 49.67 -10.83 -19.93
N THR A 238 50.22 -12.05 -20.04
CA THR A 238 51.59 -12.22 -20.54
C THR A 238 51.67 -11.55 -21.90
N ALA A 239 52.61 -10.62 -22.08
CA ALA A 239 52.90 -10.05 -23.39
C ALA A 239 53.24 -11.21 -24.35
N THR A 240 52.36 -11.46 -25.32
CA THR A 240 52.60 -12.36 -26.45
C THR A 240 53.24 -11.61 -27.61
#